data_AF-A0A127SEL2-F1
#
_entry.id   AF-A0A127SEL2-F1
#
_cell.length_a   1.000
_cell.length_b   1.000
_cell.length_c   1.000
_cell.angle_alpha   90.00
_cell.angle_beta   90.00
_cell.angle_gamma   90.00
#
_symmetry.space_group_name_H-M   'P 1'
#
loop_
_entity.id
_entity.type
_entity.pdbx_description
1 polymer ?
#
loop_
_entity_poly.entity_id
_entity_poly.type
_entity_poly.pdbx_seq_one_letter_code
_entity_poly.pdbx_strand_id
1 'polypeptide(L)'
;YKSLTSVRKRRHRNATPQWITAEQKLAMRKLYLQAMQLTKLTGEKYVVDHIVPLINDSVCGLHVPWNLRVITQEENLKKANKFLDDLFCNPT
;
A
#
# COMPACT_ATOMS: atom_id res chain seq x y z
N TYR A 1 1.26 -20.20 8.54
CA TYR A 1 2.23 -19.14 8.19
C TYR A 1 2.44 -18.96 6.67
N LYS A 2 2.71 -20.01 5.86
CA LYS A 2 2.86 -19.88 4.38
C LYS A 2 1.61 -19.40 3.61
N SER A 3 0.40 -19.61 4.15
CA SER A 3 -0.86 -19.27 3.49
C SER A 3 -1.11 -17.76 3.36
N LEU A 4 -0.77 -16.96 4.36
CA LEU A 4 -1.06 -15.52 4.40
C LEU A 4 -0.26 -14.72 3.36
N THR A 5 1.00 -15.09 3.12
CA THR A 5 1.84 -14.49 2.06
C THR A 5 1.24 -14.73 0.68
N SER A 6 0.60 -15.88 0.46
CA SER A 6 -0.07 -16.22 -0.80
C SER A 6 -1.34 -15.39 -1.02
N VAL A 7 -2.12 -15.12 0.03
CA VAL A 7 -3.35 -14.31 -0.03
C VAL A 7 -3.02 -12.86 -0.34
N ARG A 8 -1.99 -12.29 0.32
CA ARG A 8 -1.55 -10.91 0.04
C ARG A 8 -1.11 -10.74 -1.41
N LYS A 9 -0.28 -11.67 -1.93
CA LYS A 9 0.15 -11.65 -3.33
C LYS A 9 -1.02 -11.74 -4.30
N ARG A 10 -2.01 -12.60 -4.00
CA ARG A 10 -3.23 -12.74 -4.81
C ARG A 10 -4.03 -11.44 -4.85
N ARG A 11 -4.24 -10.79 -3.71
CA ARG A 11 -4.97 -9.51 -3.62
C ARG A 11 -4.28 -8.43 -4.43
N HIS A 12 -2.96 -8.28 -4.30
CA HIS A 12 -2.20 -7.32 -5.11
C HIS A 12 -2.37 -7.60 -6.60
N ARG A 13 -2.25 -8.87 -7.02
CA ARG A 13 -2.43 -9.25 -8.43
C ARG A 13 -3.84 -8.93 -8.95
N ASN A 14 -4.87 -9.22 -8.16
CA ASN A 14 -6.26 -8.96 -8.53
C ASN A 14 -6.55 -7.45 -8.57
N ALA A 15 -5.91 -6.67 -7.70
CA ALA A 15 -6.04 -5.21 -7.67
C ALA A 15 -5.14 -4.49 -8.68
N THR A 16 -4.19 -5.18 -9.34
CA THR A 16 -3.37 -4.61 -10.42
C THR A 16 -4.15 -4.70 -11.73
N PRO A 17 -4.59 -3.57 -12.30
CA PRO A 17 -5.32 -3.59 -13.56
C PRO A 17 -4.43 -4.04 -14.73
N GLN A 18 -5.05 -4.65 -15.74
CA GLN A 18 -4.34 -5.14 -16.94
C GLN A 18 -3.73 -4.01 -17.78
N TRP A 19 -4.32 -2.82 -17.72
CA TRP A 19 -3.88 -1.64 -18.46
C TRP A 19 -2.63 -0.95 -17.88
N ILE A 20 -2.07 -1.47 -16.78
CA ILE A 20 -0.84 -0.94 -16.20
C ILE A 20 0.37 -1.22 -17.11
N THR A 21 1.05 -0.15 -17.51
CA THR A 21 2.20 -0.20 -18.42
C THR A 21 3.47 -0.71 -17.73
N ALA A 22 4.48 -1.09 -18.51
CA ALA A 22 5.78 -1.49 -17.98
C ALA A 22 6.47 -0.36 -17.19
N GLU A 23 6.34 0.88 -17.66
CA GLU A 23 6.85 2.06 -16.98
C GLU A 23 6.18 2.29 -15.63
N GLN A 24 4.85 2.14 -15.57
CA GLN A 24 4.09 2.24 -14.32
C GLN A 24 4.49 1.11 -13.34
N LYS A 25 4.71 -0.12 -13.81
CA LYS A 25 5.25 -1.21 -12.97
C LYS A 25 6.64 -0.85 -12.43
N LEU A 26 7.48 -0.19 -13.25
CA LEU A 26 8.78 0.28 -12.81
C LEU A 26 8.64 1.38 -11.75
N ALA A 27 7.71 2.32 -11.91
CA ALA A 27 7.42 3.34 -10.90
C ALA A 27 7.00 2.72 -9.56
N MET A 28 6.12 1.71 -9.59
CA MET A 28 5.74 0.97 -8.38
C MET A 28 6.97 0.30 -7.72
N ARG A 29 7.85 -0.33 -8.50
CA ARG A 29 9.10 -0.93 -7.99
C ARG A 29 10.03 0.11 -7.36
N LYS A 30 10.12 1.31 -7.95
CA LYS A 30 10.91 2.42 -7.40
C LYS A 30 10.43 2.82 -6.01
N LEU A 31 9.11 2.83 -5.75
CA LEU A 31 8.58 3.09 -4.40
C LEU A 31 9.03 2.04 -3.38
N TYR A 32 9.04 0.75 -3.75
CA TYR A 32 9.55 -0.31 -2.87
C TYR A 32 11.05 -0.14 -2.59
N LEU A 33 11.84 0.20 -3.61
CA LEU A 33 13.27 0.47 -3.44
C LEU A 33 13.52 1.69 -2.56
N GLN A 34 12.74 2.76 -2.75
CA GLN A 34 12.81 3.97 -1.93
C GLN A 34 12.50 3.66 -0.46
N ALA A 35 11.48 2.86 -0.17
CA ALA A 35 11.19 2.43 1.20
C ALA A 35 12.36 1.66 1.83
N MET A 36 12.98 0.75 1.07
CA MET A 36 14.17 0.03 1.54
C MET A 36 15.36 0.96 1.79
N GLN A 37 15.59 1.94 0.90
CA GLN A 37 16.67 2.92 1.04
C GLN A 37 16.45 3.82 2.26
N LEU A 38 15.26 4.39 2.41
CA LEU A 38 14.91 5.21 3.58
C LEU A 38 15.07 4.43 4.88
N THR A 39 14.68 3.15 4.87
CA THR A 39 14.89 2.29 6.05
C THR A 39 16.36 2.15 6.41
N LYS A 40 17.22 1.94 5.41
CA LYS A 40 18.66 1.82 5.63
C LYS A 40 19.29 3.14 6.08
N LEU A 41 18.80 4.27 5.56
CA LEU A 41 19.37 5.59 5.82
C LEU A 41 18.98 6.15 7.20
N THR A 42 17.73 5.95 7.62
CA THR A 42 17.18 6.53 8.86
C THR A 42 17.27 5.59 10.05
N GLY A 43 17.35 4.27 9.81
CA GLY A 43 17.20 3.25 10.84
C GLY A 43 15.75 2.94 11.22
N GLU A 44 14.78 3.73 10.73
CA GLU A 44 13.35 3.49 10.93
C GLU A 44 12.77 2.64 9.81
N LYS A 45 11.81 1.75 10.10
CA LYS A 45 11.27 0.88 9.05
C LYS A 45 10.22 1.59 8.21
N TYR A 46 10.50 1.73 6.91
CA TYR A 46 9.54 2.23 5.91
C TYR A 46 8.89 1.09 5.12
N VAL A 47 7.65 1.32 4.70
CA VAL A 47 6.84 0.37 3.92
C VAL A 47 6.09 1.11 2.80
N VAL A 48 5.63 0.35 1.80
CA VAL A 48 4.73 0.87 0.77
C VAL A 48 3.28 0.60 1.19
N ASP A 49 2.54 1.67 1.42
CA ASP A 49 1.12 1.69 1.78
C ASP A 49 0.25 1.95 0.55
N HIS A 50 -0.99 1.48 0.60
CA HIS A 50 -2.04 1.84 -0.35
C HIS A 50 -2.85 3.00 0.21
N ILE A 51 -2.85 4.17 -0.46
CA ILE A 51 -3.58 5.36 -0.01
C ILE A 51 -5.05 5.03 0.21
N VAL A 52 -5.68 4.44 -0.80
CA VAL A 52 -7.00 3.79 -0.73
C VAL A 52 -6.77 2.30 -0.43
N PRO A 53 -7.34 1.76 0.66
CA PRO A 53 -7.13 0.37 1.05
C PRO A 53 -7.66 -0.60 0.00
N LEU A 54 -6.97 -1.72 -0.20
CA LEU A 54 -7.46 -2.82 -1.06
C LEU A 54 -8.60 -3.63 -0.40
N ILE A 55 -8.78 -3.47 0.91
CA ILE A 55 -9.75 -4.21 1.71
C ILE A 55 -10.42 -3.20 2.63
N ASN A 56 -11.62 -2.80 2.28
CA ASN A 56 -12.50 -1.96 3.08
C ASN A 56 -13.93 -2.30 2.64
N ASP A 57 -14.89 -2.15 3.55
CA ASP A 57 -16.28 -2.52 3.30
C ASP A 57 -16.98 -1.53 2.35
N SER A 58 -16.51 -0.28 2.32
CA SER A 58 -17.08 0.82 1.53
C SER A 58 -16.35 1.06 0.21
N VAL A 59 -15.03 0.83 0.16
CA VAL A 59 -14.20 1.14 -1.02
C VAL A 59 -13.19 0.03 -1.35
N CYS A 60 -12.87 -0.11 -2.64
CA CYS A 60 -11.81 -1.01 -3.11
C CYS A 60 -10.77 -0.21 -3.92
N GLY A 61 -9.57 -0.05 -3.35
CA GLY A 61 -8.44 0.59 -4.03
C GLY A 61 -7.80 -0.31 -5.10
N LEU A 62 -6.97 0.30 -5.95
CA LEU A 62 -6.20 -0.41 -6.98
C LEU A 62 -4.72 -0.50 -6.60
N HIS A 63 -4.01 -1.53 -7.07
CA HIS A 63 -2.57 -1.64 -6.90
C HIS A 63 -1.84 -0.98 -8.07
N VAL A 64 -1.74 0.35 -8.00
CA VAL A 64 -1.28 1.26 -9.07
C VAL A 64 -0.39 2.37 -8.52
N PRO A 65 0.50 2.98 -9.33
CA PRO A 65 1.51 3.94 -8.83
C PRO A 65 0.94 5.09 -7.99
N TRP A 66 -0.14 5.71 -8.47
CA TRP A 66 -0.78 6.85 -7.79
C TRP A 66 -1.59 6.46 -6.55
N ASN A 67 -1.83 5.17 -6.32
CA ASN A 67 -2.44 4.68 -5.08
C ASN A 67 -1.39 4.16 -4.09
N LEU A 68 -0.09 4.26 -4.39
CA LEU A 68 0.98 3.79 -3.53
C LEU A 68 1.77 4.97 -2.97
N ARG A 69 2.14 4.88 -1.69
CA ARG A 69 3.02 5.84 -1.03
C ARG A 69 4.00 5.15 -0.10
N VAL A 70 5.15 5.77 0.11
CA VAL A 70 6.13 5.32 1.10
C VAL A 70 5.85 6.04 2.41
N ILE A 71 5.62 5.28 3.48
CA ILE A 71 5.37 5.80 4.83
C ILE A 71 6.11 4.94 5.85
N THR A 72 6.23 5.40 7.09
CA THR A 72 6.80 4.59 8.16
C THR A 72 5.88 3.40 8.48
N GLN A 73 6.45 2.31 8.99
CA GLN A 73 5.68 1.16 9.44
C GLN A 73 4.71 1.56 10.56
N GLU A 74 5.12 2.47 11.44
CA GLU A 74 4.27 2.95 12.53
C GLU A 74 3.02 3.65 12.00
N GLU A 75 3.17 4.59 11.07
CA GLU A 75 2.03 5.28 10.43
C GLU A 75 1.13 4.29 9.68
N ASN A 76 1.71 3.32 8.97
CA ASN A 76 0.96 2.28 8.28
C ASN A 76 0.11 1.44 9.24
N LEU A 77 0.64 1.12 10.42
CA LEU A 77 -0.09 0.39 11.45
C LEU A 77 -1.22 1.24 12.05
N LYS A 78 -0.98 2.53 12.30
CA LYS A 78 -2.00 3.47 12.79
C LYS A 78 -3.16 3.65 11.79
N LYS A 79 -2.84 3.69 10.49
CA LYS A 79 -3.84 3.78 9.41
C LYS A 79 -4.67 2.50 9.28
N ALA A 80 -4.03 1.33 9.32
CA ALA A 80 -4.67 0.06 9.03
C ALA A 80 -5.44 0.09 7.67
N ASN A 81 -6.70 -0.34 7.67
CA ASN A 81 -7.58 -0.35 6.50
C ASN A 81 -8.54 0.85 6.45
N LYS A 82 -8.31 1.89 7.27
CA LYS A 82 -9.16 3.08 7.28
C LYS A 82 -8.98 3.87 5.99
N PHE A 83 -10.09 4.27 5.39
CA PHE A 83 -10.09 5.23 4.30
C PHE A 83 -10.20 6.66 4.87
N LEU A 84 -9.80 7.68 4.08
CA LEU A 84 -9.82 9.07 4.51
C LEU A 84 -11.18 9.48 5.10
N ASP A 85 -12.28 9.03 4.50
CA ASP A 85 -13.63 9.35 4.98
C ASP A 85 -13.95 8.71 6.35
N ASP A 86 -13.37 7.56 6.69
CA ASP A 86 -13.57 6.92 8.01
C ASP A 86 -12.96 7.75 9.15
N LEU A 87 -11.99 8.62 8.84
CA LEU A 87 -11.37 9.54 9.81
C LEU A 87 -12.18 10.83 10.01
N PHE A 88 -13.04 11.19 9.06
CA PHE A 88 -13.84 12.43 9.11
C PHE A 88 -15.32 12.19 9.45
N CYS A 89 -15.86 11.00 9.18
CA CYS A 89 -17.28 10.70 9.38
C CYS A 89 -17.61 10.02 10.73
N ASN A 90 -16.61 9.52 11.46
CA ASN A 90 -16.79 8.95 12.80
C ASN A 90 -15.97 9.73 13.83
N PRO A 91 -16.52 10.82 14.41
CA PRO A 91 -15.93 11.42 15.59
C PRO A 91 -16.24 10.51 16.77
N THR A 92 -15.36 9.55 17.06
CA THR A 92 -15.34 8.90 18.38
C THR A 92 -14.65 9.80 19.38
#